data_AF-A0A1H6U975-F1
#
_entry.id   AF-A0A1H6U975-F1
#
_cell.length_a   1.000
_cell.length_b   1.000
_cell.length_c   1.000
_cell.angle_alpha   90.00
_cell.angle_beta   90.00
_cell.angle_gamma   90.00
#
_symmetry.space_group_name_H-M   'P 1'
#
loop_
_entity.id
_entity.type
_entity.pdbx_description
1 polymer ?
#
loop_
_entity_poly.entity_id
_entity_poly.type
_entity_poly.pdbx_seq_one_letter_code
_entity_poly.pdbx_strand_id
1 'polypeptide(L)'
;MLKKIKQLVWPIAFFITFIASDINVFAQGIDTIEAPSGFNALLALVPLILILVLLFLKVDMIFAGLAGGVIAMLLVGITIPEVNQELLSAIPTMLTITVPIINSAVAMAVFKSGGYSASLELAKRGTKGKVEFVSGFLVILLAAATYMSGIGGGSAIVIAPLAFAAVGVVPELIAGMSLAAAVSFTTSPASLESSVVSELGGFPVTEYVATMRPYTLFFVVAAVLLAFFGTKRRDIGFKKDESEEYSNLSSGKLFVMTLPAIFLLSAVIFGPLLNDVTGMNLINPLVYTVITLLLIVVCTKFNFNETGEAMIDGSSYILTRLFQVGIFLTFINIVAQTGVFTLIANVTQQAPDVIVVPVAVLAGILIGIPAGAYVGSILTLILPVVIALNFSPLAIGLVTMGVGLGSQMSFVNITMQALSSGFQVPILDIVKGNVKWIGLSSVLLLVIAFIFA
;
A
#
# COMPACT_ATOMS: atom_id res chain seq x y z
N MET A 1 -27.82 23.32 3.30
CA MET A 1 -26.80 24.04 2.51
C MET A 1 -26.09 25.15 3.28
N LEU A 2 -26.81 26.11 3.89
CA LEU A 2 -26.21 27.24 4.64
C LEU A 2 -25.25 26.85 5.78
N LYS A 3 -25.45 25.70 6.45
CA LYS A 3 -24.56 25.20 7.51
C LYS A 3 -23.22 24.66 6.98
N LYS A 4 -23.21 24.05 5.77
CA LYS A 4 -21.99 23.59 5.08
C LYS A 4 -21.19 24.75 4.48
N ILE A 5 -21.87 25.81 4.04
CA ILE A 5 -21.23 27.03 3.54
C ILE A 5 -20.48 27.75 4.66
N LYS A 6 -21.08 27.90 5.86
CA LYS A 6 -20.38 28.49 7.02
C LYS A 6 -19.12 27.73 7.47
N GLN A 7 -19.08 26.42 7.28
CA GLN A 7 -17.90 25.58 7.60
C GLN A 7 -16.79 25.69 6.55
N LEU A 8 -17.10 26.09 5.32
CA LEU A 8 -16.14 26.31 4.23
C LEU A 8 -15.62 27.76 4.18
N VAL A 9 -16.45 28.72 4.63
CA VAL A 9 -16.13 30.15 4.60
C VAL A 9 -14.95 30.50 5.52
N TRP A 10 -14.80 29.85 6.67
CA TRP A 10 -13.69 30.12 7.58
C TRP A 10 -12.32 29.71 7.03
N PRO A 11 -12.11 28.48 6.52
CA PRO A 11 -10.83 28.11 5.91
C PRO A 11 -10.54 28.91 4.63
N ILE A 12 -11.55 29.24 3.81
CA ILE A 12 -11.37 30.06 2.61
C ILE A 12 -11.05 31.51 2.95
N ALA A 13 -11.71 32.11 3.96
CA ALA A 13 -11.42 33.47 4.41
C ALA A 13 -10.03 33.57 5.04
N PHE A 14 -9.60 32.53 5.77
CA PHE A 14 -8.23 32.42 6.30
C PHE A 14 -7.19 32.29 5.17
N PHE A 15 -7.49 31.50 4.13
CA PHE A 15 -6.65 31.35 2.95
C PHE A 15 -6.52 32.66 2.13
N ILE A 16 -7.61 33.40 1.97
CA ILE A 16 -7.63 34.70 1.26
C ILE A 16 -6.92 35.80 2.05
N THR A 17 -7.09 35.83 3.38
CA THR A 17 -6.36 36.79 4.23
C THR A 17 -4.87 36.51 4.30
N PHE A 18 -4.45 35.24 4.16
CA PHE A 18 -3.04 34.85 4.07
C PHE A 18 -2.39 35.24 2.73
N ILE A 19 -3.08 35.08 1.60
CA ILE A 19 -2.59 35.56 0.29
C ILE A 19 -2.38 37.07 0.29
N ALA A 20 -3.18 37.81 1.08
CA ALA A 20 -3.11 39.26 1.16
C ALA A 20 -2.09 39.80 2.18
N SER A 21 -1.45 38.94 2.98
CA SER A 21 -0.42 39.37 3.94
C SER A 21 0.98 39.12 3.38
N ASP A 22 1.65 40.20 2.96
CA ASP A 22 3.10 40.23 2.68
C ASP A 22 3.89 40.04 3.99
N ILE A 23 3.91 38.81 4.51
CA ILE A 23 4.77 38.48 5.65
C ILE A 23 6.16 38.16 5.06
N ASN A 24 7.05 39.14 5.11
CA ASN A 24 8.49 38.90 4.93
C ASN A 24 8.96 37.97 6.06
N VAL A 25 9.19 36.69 5.77
CA VAL A 25 9.78 35.74 6.71
C VAL A 25 11.19 35.39 6.23
N PHE A 26 12.14 35.49 7.15
CA PHE A 26 13.57 35.28 6.94
C PHE A 26 13.84 33.89 6.35
N ALA A 27 14.38 33.86 5.14
CA ALA A 27 14.96 32.67 4.54
C ALA A 27 16.24 32.30 5.31
N GLN A 28 16.15 31.33 6.22
CA GLN A 28 17.31 30.57 6.66
C GLN A 28 17.42 29.34 5.76
N GLY A 29 18.64 29.09 5.28
CA GLY A 29 18.95 28.13 4.23
C GLY A 29 18.52 26.70 4.54
N ILE A 30 18.49 25.90 3.48
CA ILE A 30 18.20 24.47 3.47
C ILE A 30 19.34 23.73 4.20
N ASP A 31 19.33 23.77 5.52
CA ASP A 31 20.09 22.86 6.37
C ASP A 31 19.16 21.72 6.81
N THR A 32 19.76 20.56 7.08
CA THR A 32 19.11 19.30 7.46
C THR A 32 17.85 19.48 8.31
N ILE A 33 16.76 18.76 8.02
CA ILE A 33 15.52 18.81 8.81
C ILE A 33 15.80 18.37 10.25
N GLU A 34 16.06 19.33 11.13
CA GLU A 34 16.36 19.09 12.53
C GLU A 34 15.08 18.83 13.34
N ALA A 35 15.18 18.00 14.38
CA ALA A 35 14.05 17.75 15.24
C ALA A 35 13.77 19.00 16.12
N PRO A 36 12.53 19.51 16.11
CA PRO A 36 12.15 20.64 16.96
C PRO A 36 12.22 20.24 18.45
N SER A 37 12.58 21.20 19.32
CA SER A 37 12.70 21.00 20.77
C SER A 37 11.76 21.91 21.57
N GLY A 38 11.51 21.56 22.83
CA GLY A 38 10.65 22.35 23.74
C GLY A 38 9.20 22.49 23.24
N PHE A 39 8.65 23.70 23.28
CA PHE A 39 7.28 23.97 22.82
C PHE A 39 7.11 23.76 21.31
N ASN A 40 8.17 23.96 20.51
CA ASN A 40 8.13 23.76 19.06
C ASN A 40 7.96 22.27 18.69
N ALA A 41 8.40 21.35 19.55
CA ALA A 41 8.17 19.91 19.38
C ALA A 41 6.67 19.57 19.42
N LEU A 42 5.93 20.18 20.34
CA LEU A 42 4.47 20.01 20.43
C LEU A 42 3.77 20.61 19.21
N LEU A 43 4.23 21.77 18.74
CA LEU A 43 3.66 22.43 17.56
C LEU A 43 3.87 21.61 16.27
N ALA A 44 5.03 20.97 16.11
CA ALA A 44 5.32 20.13 14.95
C ALA A 44 4.39 18.92 14.82
N LEU A 45 3.81 18.42 15.92
CA LEU A 45 2.83 17.33 15.91
C LEU A 45 1.43 17.77 15.46
N VAL A 46 1.10 19.06 15.57
CA VAL A 46 -0.25 19.59 15.31
C VAL A 46 -0.75 19.28 13.89
N PRO A 47 0.02 19.51 12.81
CA PRO A 47 -0.38 19.15 11.46
C PRO A 47 -0.78 17.68 11.30
N LEU A 48 0.03 16.78 11.87
CA LEU A 48 -0.17 15.33 11.76
C LEU A 48 -1.41 14.88 12.53
N ILE A 49 -1.59 15.39 13.74
CA ILE A 49 -2.78 15.11 14.58
C ILE A 49 -4.03 15.61 13.86
N LEU A 50 -3.99 16.80 13.27
CA LEU A 50 -5.13 17.35 12.51
C LEU A 50 -5.49 16.45 11.32
N ILE A 51 -4.51 16.02 10.53
CA ILE A 51 -4.73 15.10 9.41
C ILE A 51 -5.43 13.82 9.90
N LEU A 52 -4.90 13.19 10.97
CA LEU A 52 -5.47 11.98 11.54
C LEU A 52 -6.93 12.19 12.00
N VAL A 53 -7.19 13.25 12.75
CA VAL A 53 -8.54 13.59 13.23
C VAL A 53 -9.51 13.77 12.06
N LEU A 54 -9.11 14.51 11.02
CA LEU A 54 -9.95 14.74 9.83
C LEU A 54 -10.24 13.44 9.07
N LEU A 55 -9.23 12.57 8.91
CA LEU A 55 -9.41 11.25 8.29
C LEU A 55 -10.36 10.36 9.12
N PHE A 56 -10.25 10.36 10.46
CA PHE A 56 -11.18 9.65 11.33
C PHE A 56 -12.62 10.20 11.25
N LEU A 57 -12.77 11.51 11.02
CA LEU A 57 -14.04 12.17 10.77
C LEU A 57 -14.55 11.99 9.32
N LYS A 58 -13.88 11.14 8.52
CA LYS A 58 -14.23 10.83 7.12
C LYS A 58 -14.17 12.04 6.19
N VAL A 59 -13.32 13.02 6.51
CA VAL A 59 -12.99 14.09 5.57
C VAL A 59 -12.14 13.50 4.45
N ASP A 60 -12.34 13.99 3.23
CA ASP A 60 -11.56 13.56 2.07
C ASP A 60 -10.06 13.77 2.32
N MET A 61 -9.25 12.83 1.83
CA MET A 61 -7.81 12.82 2.07
C MET A 61 -7.13 14.10 1.62
N ILE A 62 -7.54 14.70 0.48
CA ILE A 62 -6.94 15.92 -0.05
C ILE A 62 -7.20 17.08 0.91
N PHE A 63 -8.42 17.20 1.43
CA PHE A 63 -8.76 18.25 2.39
C PHE A 63 -8.09 18.04 3.75
N ALA A 64 -7.97 16.79 4.20
CA ALA A 64 -7.22 16.46 5.41
C ALA A 64 -5.75 16.86 5.27
N GLY A 65 -5.11 16.45 4.16
CA GLY A 65 -3.74 16.81 3.81
C GLY A 65 -3.56 18.31 3.74
N LEU A 66 -4.41 19.02 2.99
CA LEU A 66 -4.37 20.48 2.86
C LEU A 66 -4.44 21.18 4.22
N ALA A 67 -5.34 20.76 5.11
CA ALA A 67 -5.47 21.37 6.42
C ALA A 67 -4.19 21.22 7.26
N GLY A 68 -3.58 20.03 7.28
CA GLY A 68 -2.29 19.82 7.92
C GLY A 68 -1.16 20.60 7.25
N GLY A 69 -1.11 20.57 5.91
CA GLY A 69 -0.11 21.28 5.10
C GLY A 69 -0.13 22.79 5.34
N VAL A 70 -1.31 23.42 5.38
CA VAL A 70 -1.45 24.85 5.68
C VAL A 70 -0.91 25.18 7.06
N ILE A 71 -1.21 24.36 8.08
CA ILE A 71 -0.63 24.58 9.41
C ILE A 71 0.90 24.43 9.38
N ALA A 72 1.42 23.40 8.70
CA ALA A 72 2.86 23.18 8.56
C ALA A 72 3.56 24.36 7.85
N MET A 73 2.94 24.90 6.80
CA MET A 73 3.44 26.10 6.10
C MET A 73 3.55 27.28 7.06
N LEU A 74 2.54 27.50 7.91
CA LEU A 74 2.54 28.60 8.89
C LEU A 74 3.62 28.41 9.97
N LEU A 75 3.92 27.16 10.34
CA LEU A 75 4.91 26.87 11.38
C LEU A 75 6.34 27.06 10.90
N VAL A 76 6.64 26.72 9.65
CA VAL A 76 8.02 26.69 9.10
C VAL A 76 8.29 27.84 8.14
N GLY A 77 7.25 28.56 7.69
CA GLY A 77 7.39 29.67 6.74
C GLY A 77 7.48 29.23 5.28
N ILE A 78 6.92 28.06 4.92
CA ILE A 78 6.93 27.54 3.55
C ILE A 78 6.00 28.36 2.66
N THR A 79 6.53 28.84 1.54
CA THR A 79 5.86 29.73 0.59
C THR A 79 5.02 28.97 -0.43
N ILE A 80 4.05 29.65 -1.05
CA ILE A 80 3.20 29.06 -2.11
C ILE A 80 4.02 28.54 -3.31
N PRO A 81 5.07 29.24 -3.78
CA PRO A 81 5.95 28.71 -4.83
C PRO A 81 6.62 27.37 -4.47
N GLU A 82 7.09 27.21 -3.22
CA GLU A 82 7.69 25.96 -2.75
C GLU A 82 6.66 24.83 -2.69
N VAL A 83 5.45 25.12 -2.20
CA VAL A 83 4.33 24.17 -2.24
C VAL A 83 3.97 23.76 -3.67
N ASN A 84 3.99 24.71 -4.60
CA ASN A 84 3.73 24.43 -6.00
C ASN A 84 4.83 23.55 -6.61
N GLN A 85 6.10 23.79 -6.28
CA GLN A 85 7.21 22.92 -6.69
C GLN A 85 7.02 21.50 -6.15
N GLU A 86 6.65 21.37 -4.87
CA GLU A 86 6.38 20.07 -4.26
C GLU A 86 5.21 19.36 -4.93
N LEU A 87 4.13 20.08 -5.27
CA LEU A 87 2.98 19.54 -5.99
C LEU A 87 3.36 19.02 -7.38
N LEU A 88 4.15 19.80 -8.11
CA LEU A 88 4.64 19.46 -9.44
C LEU A 88 5.70 18.33 -9.42
N SER A 89 6.21 17.96 -8.25
CA SER A 89 7.12 16.82 -8.04
C SER A 89 6.36 15.56 -7.57
N ALA A 90 5.50 15.70 -6.57
CA ALA A 90 4.81 14.59 -5.90
C ALA A 90 3.79 13.89 -6.80
N ILE A 91 3.01 14.64 -7.59
CA ILE A 91 2.02 14.05 -8.51
C ILE A 91 2.71 13.19 -9.59
N PRO A 92 3.70 13.70 -10.35
CA PRO A 92 4.41 12.86 -11.31
C PRO A 92 5.07 11.65 -10.65
N THR A 93 5.67 11.80 -9.47
CA THR A 93 6.28 10.68 -8.74
C THR A 93 5.31 9.53 -8.52
N MET A 94 4.05 9.80 -8.21
CA MET A 94 3.03 8.75 -8.05
C MET A 94 2.52 8.21 -9.39
N LEU A 95 2.39 9.05 -10.42
CA LEU A 95 1.89 8.65 -11.74
C LEU A 95 2.93 7.90 -12.59
N THR A 96 4.23 8.09 -12.33
CA THR A 96 5.31 7.37 -13.01
C THR A 96 5.47 5.93 -12.51
N ILE A 97 4.74 5.54 -11.46
CA ILE A 97 4.60 4.16 -10.99
C ILE A 97 3.71 3.37 -11.97
N THR A 98 4.18 3.25 -13.22
CA THR A 98 3.44 2.76 -14.39
C THR A 98 3.13 1.27 -14.34
N VAL A 99 3.97 0.47 -13.69
CA VAL A 99 3.78 -0.99 -13.60
C VAL A 99 2.47 -1.37 -12.87
N PRO A 100 2.17 -0.83 -11.67
CA PRO A 100 0.85 -0.99 -11.04
C PRO A 100 -0.32 -0.48 -11.87
N ILE A 101 -0.15 0.60 -12.64
CA ILE A 101 -1.19 1.12 -13.53
C ILE A 101 -1.52 0.09 -14.62
N ILE A 102 -0.50 -0.43 -15.30
CA ILE A 102 -0.64 -1.45 -16.35
C ILE A 102 -1.23 -2.74 -15.77
N ASN A 103 -0.73 -3.21 -14.62
CA ASN A 103 -1.22 -4.44 -13.99
C ASN A 103 -2.69 -4.33 -13.59
N SER A 104 -3.11 -3.19 -13.04
CA SER A 104 -4.52 -2.91 -12.76
C SER A 104 -5.39 -2.95 -14.01
N ALA A 105 -4.93 -2.29 -15.08
CA ALA A 105 -5.64 -2.20 -16.35
C ALA A 105 -5.86 -3.61 -16.94
N VAL A 106 -4.80 -4.41 -17.04
CA VAL A 106 -4.88 -5.75 -17.62
C VAL A 106 -5.66 -6.71 -16.73
N ALA A 107 -5.50 -6.63 -15.40
CA ALA A 107 -6.27 -7.47 -14.48
C ALA A 107 -7.77 -7.16 -14.53
N MET A 108 -8.16 -5.89 -14.71
CA MET A 108 -9.57 -5.53 -14.90
C MET A 108 -10.12 -6.11 -16.21
N ALA A 109 -9.33 -6.11 -17.29
CA ALA A 109 -9.71 -6.76 -18.54
C ALA A 109 -9.92 -8.28 -18.35
N VAL A 110 -9.04 -8.95 -17.62
CA VAL A 110 -9.18 -10.38 -17.26
C VAL A 110 -10.42 -10.62 -16.38
N PHE A 111 -10.70 -9.71 -15.43
CA PHE A 111 -11.88 -9.80 -14.57
C PHE A 111 -13.18 -9.67 -15.37
N LYS A 112 -13.33 -8.59 -16.14
CA LYS A 112 -14.55 -8.30 -16.91
C LYS A 112 -14.81 -9.35 -18.00
N SER A 113 -13.76 -9.92 -18.58
CA SER A 113 -13.88 -11.00 -19.58
C SER A 113 -14.27 -12.37 -18.99
N GLY A 114 -14.37 -12.49 -17.66
CA GLY A 114 -14.79 -13.72 -16.98
C GLY A 114 -13.66 -14.68 -16.62
N GLY A 115 -12.39 -14.31 -16.82
CA GLY A 115 -11.26 -15.20 -16.55
C GLY A 115 -11.12 -15.56 -15.07
N TYR A 116 -11.36 -14.62 -14.16
CA TYR A 116 -11.36 -14.90 -12.72
C TYR A 116 -12.58 -15.70 -12.25
N SER A 117 -13.77 -15.46 -12.82
CA SER A 117 -14.96 -16.28 -12.55
C SER A 117 -14.76 -17.73 -12.99
N ALA A 118 -14.13 -17.95 -14.16
CA ALA A 118 -13.78 -19.29 -14.61
C ALA A 118 -12.72 -19.97 -13.71
N SER A 119 -11.69 -19.21 -13.29
CA SER A 119 -10.69 -19.67 -12.30
C SER A 119 -11.34 -20.16 -11.02
N LEU A 120 -12.34 -19.40 -10.56
CA LEU A 120 -13.05 -19.66 -9.32
C LEU A 120 -13.89 -20.93 -9.38
N GLU A 121 -14.67 -21.13 -10.43
CA GLU A 121 -15.49 -22.33 -10.56
C GLU A 121 -14.62 -23.59 -10.65
N LEU A 122 -13.43 -23.51 -11.27
CA LEU A 122 -12.44 -24.59 -11.21
C LEU A 122 -11.89 -24.81 -9.79
N ALA A 123 -11.53 -23.74 -9.07
CA ALA A 123 -11.04 -23.83 -7.71
C ALA A 123 -12.09 -24.44 -6.76
N LYS A 124 -13.36 -24.05 -6.92
CA LYS A 124 -14.50 -24.63 -6.19
C LYS A 124 -14.67 -26.12 -6.46
N ARG A 125 -14.56 -26.55 -7.72
CA ARG A 125 -14.58 -27.98 -8.11
C ARG A 125 -13.40 -28.74 -7.48
N GLY A 126 -12.19 -28.19 -7.54
CA GLY A 126 -10.98 -28.81 -7.00
C GLY A 126 -10.95 -28.90 -5.47
N THR A 127 -11.48 -27.89 -4.78
CA THR A 127 -11.54 -27.83 -3.30
C THR A 127 -12.78 -28.49 -2.71
N LYS A 128 -13.65 -29.08 -3.55
CA LYS A 128 -14.94 -29.66 -3.14
C LYS A 128 -15.80 -28.66 -2.36
N GLY A 129 -15.76 -27.39 -2.74
CA GLY A 129 -16.54 -26.33 -2.10
C GLY A 129 -15.98 -25.78 -0.78
N LYS A 130 -14.78 -26.16 -0.36
CA LYS A 130 -14.15 -25.67 0.88
C LYS A 130 -13.43 -24.33 0.69
N VAL A 131 -14.13 -23.25 1.06
CA VAL A 131 -13.70 -21.86 0.87
C VAL A 131 -12.45 -21.50 1.68
N GLU A 132 -12.25 -22.15 2.83
CA GLU A 132 -11.14 -21.84 3.73
C GLU A 132 -9.77 -22.07 3.06
N PHE A 133 -9.64 -23.11 2.25
CA PHE A 133 -8.40 -23.40 1.51
C PHE A 133 -8.15 -22.39 0.39
N VAL A 134 -9.21 -21.95 -0.30
CA VAL A 134 -9.10 -20.92 -1.34
C VAL A 134 -8.68 -19.59 -0.73
N SER A 135 -9.22 -19.23 0.44
CA SER A 135 -8.85 -18.01 1.14
C SER A 135 -7.37 -17.98 1.54
N GLY A 136 -6.84 -19.08 2.07
CA GLY A 136 -5.42 -19.21 2.39
C GLY A 136 -4.53 -19.15 1.15
N PHE A 137 -4.94 -19.81 0.07
CA PHE A 137 -4.23 -19.76 -1.21
C PHE A 137 -4.17 -18.35 -1.81
N LEU A 138 -5.27 -17.57 -1.72
CA LEU A 138 -5.30 -16.18 -2.20
C LEU A 138 -4.32 -15.28 -1.45
N VAL A 139 -4.13 -15.50 -0.14
CA VAL A 139 -3.13 -14.79 0.65
C VAL A 139 -1.71 -15.17 0.21
N ILE A 140 -1.43 -16.46 -0.02
CA ILE A 140 -0.12 -16.92 -0.54
C ILE A 140 0.17 -16.30 -1.90
N LEU A 141 -0.84 -16.31 -2.79
CA LEU A 141 -0.73 -15.75 -4.12
C LEU A 141 -0.40 -14.26 -4.06
N LEU A 142 -1.06 -13.51 -3.17
CA LEU A 142 -0.78 -12.10 -2.95
C LEU A 142 0.62 -11.89 -2.40
N ALA A 143 1.01 -12.65 -1.37
CA ALA A 143 2.34 -12.57 -0.78
C ALA A 143 3.44 -12.77 -1.81
N ALA A 144 3.32 -13.80 -2.66
CA ALA A 144 4.28 -14.12 -3.70
C ALA A 144 4.33 -13.04 -4.78
N ALA A 145 3.17 -12.61 -5.29
CA ALA A 145 3.09 -11.55 -6.29
C ALA A 145 3.67 -10.23 -5.77
N THR A 146 3.42 -9.88 -4.52
CA THR A 146 4.00 -8.69 -3.90
C THR A 146 5.49 -8.84 -3.67
N TYR A 147 5.95 -10.02 -3.25
CA TYR A 147 7.37 -10.27 -3.01
C TYR A 147 8.21 -10.26 -4.30
N MET A 148 7.62 -10.62 -5.44
CA MET A 148 8.30 -10.60 -6.74
C MET A 148 8.23 -9.24 -7.44
N SER A 149 7.13 -8.51 -7.26
CA SER A 149 6.96 -7.19 -7.87
C SER A 149 7.50 -6.03 -7.03
N GLY A 150 7.69 -6.25 -5.72
CA GLY A 150 8.08 -5.20 -4.78
C GLY A 150 6.98 -4.18 -4.47
N ILE A 151 5.75 -4.34 -4.97
CA ILE A 151 4.66 -3.36 -4.80
C ILE A 151 3.36 -4.03 -4.35
N GLY A 152 2.92 -3.76 -3.12
CA GLY A 152 1.70 -4.32 -2.54
C GLY A 152 0.42 -3.94 -3.30
N GLY A 153 0.25 -2.64 -3.62
CA GLY A 153 -0.94 -2.15 -4.32
C GLY A 153 -1.12 -2.77 -5.71
N GLY A 154 -0.03 -2.97 -6.44
CA GLY A 154 -0.03 -3.59 -7.77
C GLY A 154 -0.44 -5.06 -7.75
N SER A 155 -0.14 -5.80 -6.69
CA SER A 155 -0.61 -7.19 -6.55
C SER A 155 -2.04 -7.27 -6.01
N ALA A 156 -2.39 -6.39 -5.07
CA ALA A 156 -3.72 -6.37 -4.46
C ALA A 156 -4.82 -6.06 -5.48
N ILE A 157 -4.56 -5.20 -6.47
CA ILE A 157 -5.56 -4.83 -7.48
C ILE A 157 -5.96 -6.00 -8.40
N VAL A 158 -5.07 -6.98 -8.55
CA VAL A 158 -5.28 -8.18 -9.35
C VAL A 158 -6.00 -9.26 -8.54
N ILE A 159 -5.60 -9.43 -7.28
CA ILE A 159 -6.01 -10.59 -6.47
C ILE A 159 -7.25 -10.30 -5.63
N ALA A 160 -7.50 -9.04 -5.23
CA ALA A 160 -8.67 -8.68 -4.45
C ALA A 160 -10.01 -8.91 -5.17
N PRO A 161 -10.18 -8.58 -6.47
CA PRO A 161 -11.40 -8.94 -7.22
C PRO A 161 -11.62 -10.46 -7.27
N LEU A 162 -10.55 -11.24 -7.47
CA LEU A 162 -10.61 -12.70 -7.43
C LEU A 162 -11.05 -13.20 -6.05
N ALA A 163 -10.48 -12.64 -4.99
CA ALA A 163 -10.82 -12.97 -3.62
C ALA A 163 -12.28 -12.60 -3.27
N PHE A 164 -12.75 -11.44 -3.73
CA PHE A 164 -14.13 -11.01 -3.56
C PHE A 164 -15.12 -11.90 -4.31
N ALA A 165 -14.82 -12.27 -5.56
CA ALA A 165 -15.62 -13.21 -6.31
C ALA A 165 -15.67 -14.58 -5.60
N ALA A 166 -14.54 -15.03 -5.06
CA ALA A 166 -14.41 -16.35 -4.46
C ALA A 166 -15.05 -16.51 -3.09
N VAL A 167 -14.78 -15.55 -2.22
CA VAL A 167 -15.01 -15.66 -0.77
C VAL A 167 -15.96 -14.56 -0.27
N GLY A 168 -16.18 -13.51 -1.06
CA GLY A 168 -16.89 -12.31 -0.62
C GLY A 168 -16.05 -11.45 0.33
N VAL A 169 -16.73 -10.56 1.05
CA VAL A 169 -16.09 -9.63 1.99
C VAL A 169 -15.89 -10.31 3.34
N VAL A 170 -14.66 -10.75 3.61
CA VAL A 170 -14.27 -11.33 4.90
C VAL A 170 -13.18 -10.47 5.53
N PRO A 171 -13.44 -9.82 6.68
CA PRO A 171 -12.46 -8.94 7.32
C PRO A 171 -11.11 -9.61 7.59
N GLU A 172 -11.11 -10.88 7.99
CA GLU A 172 -9.90 -11.66 8.26
C GLU A 172 -9.11 -11.97 6.99
N LEU A 173 -9.78 -12.21 5.85
CA LEU A 173 -9.13 -12.40 4.55
C LEU A 173 -8.49 -11.09 4.08
N ILE A 174 -9.23 -9.99 4.15
CA ILE A 174 -8.74 -8.65 3.77
C ILE A 174 -7.53 -8.26 4.64
N ALA A 175 -7.61 -8.51 5.94
CA ALA A 175 -6.50 -8.27 6.85
C ALA A 175 -5.31 -9.20 6.59
N GLY A 176 -5.54 -10.49 6.31
CA GLY A 176 -4.48 -11.42 5.91
C GLY A 176 -3.80 -10.97 4.63
N MET A 177 -4.57 -10.53 3.63
CA MET A 177 -4.04 -9.95 2.40
C MET A 177 -3.21 -8.69 2.67
N SER A 178 -3.70 -7.79 3.53
CA SER A 178 -2.99 -6.57 3.93
C SER A 178 -1.67 -6.88 4.64
N LEU A 179 -1.69 -7.82 5.59
CA LEU A 179 -0.51 -8.25 6.33
C LEU A 179 0.54 -8.87 5.41
N ALA A 180 0.11 -9.80 4.54
CA ALA A 180 0.97 -10.46 3.58
C ALA A 180 1.60 -9.47 2.60
N ALA A 181 0.81 -8.53 2.07
CA ALA A 181 1.33 -7.47 1.21
C ALA A 181 2.39 -6.64 1.93
N ALA A 182 2.09 -6.16 3.15
CA ALA A 182 3.00 -5.33 3.95
C ALA A 182 4.37 -5.94 4.16
N VAL A 183 4.40 -7.17 4.68
CA VAL A 183 5.67 -7.84 4.98
C VAL A 183 6.40 -8.25 3.70
N SER A 184 5.66 -8.57 2.63
CA SER A 184 6.27 -8.91 1.35
C SER A 184 6.93 -7.72 0.67
N PHE A 185 6.29 -6.56 0.54
CA PHE A 185 6.91 -5.43 -0.16
C PHE A 185 8.04 -4.81 0.67
N THR A 186 7.95 -4.79 2.01
CA THR A 186 9.01 -4.22 2.86
C THR A 186 10.31 -5.04 2.87
N THR A 187 10.26 -6.29 2.39
CA THR A 187 11.40 -7.24 2.46
C THR A 187 11.71 -7.91 1.12
N SER A 188 11.08 -7.43 0.05
CA SER A 188 11.25 -7.96 -1.29
C SER A 188 12.55 -7.45 -1.91
N PRO A 189 13.38 -8.31 -2.52
CA PRO A 189 14.55 -7.86 -3.28
C PRO A 189 14.22 -6.90 -4.44
N ALA A 190 12.97 -6.90 -4.91
CA ALA A 190 12.48 -6.05 -6.00
C ALA A 190 11.86 -4.73 -5.51
N SER A 191 11.75 -4.53 -4.19
CA SER A 191 11.09 -3.35 -3.63
C SER A 191 12.00 -2.13 -3.55
N LEU A 192 11.36 -0.95 -3.67
CA LEU A 192 12.01 0.31 -3.38
C LEU A 192 12.45 0.35 -1.91
N GLU A 193 11.61 -0.16 -1.00
CA GLU A 193 11.89 -0.20 0.43
C GLU A 193 13.20 -0.91 0.75
N SER A 194 13.42 -2.10 0.17
CA SER A 194 14.67 -2.84 0.37
C SER A 194 15.87 -2.13 -0.24
N SER A 195 15.67 -1.44 -1.37
CA SER A 195 16.70 -0.65 -2.04
C SER A 195 17.13 0.53 -1.17
N VAL A 196 16.17 1.30 -0.66
CA VAL A 196 16.40 2.45 0.23
C VAL A 196 17.07 2.01 1.53
N VAL A 197 16.60 0.92 2.15
CA VAL A 197 17.20 0.38 3.37
C VAL A 197 18.66 -0.01 3.16
N SER A 198 18.96 -0.65 2.04
CA SER A 198 20.31 -1.13 1.71
C SER A 198 21.26 0.00 1.32
N GLU A 199 20.77 0.96 0.54
CA GLU A 199 21.53 2.15 0.14
C GLU A 199 21.92 3.00 1.35
N LEU A 200 20.95 3.31 2.23
CA LEU A 200 21.22 4.11 3.42
C LEU A 200 22.00 3.34 4.49
N GLY A 201 21.72 2.04 4.64
CA GLY A 201 22.37 1.18 5.63
C GLY A 201 23.78 0.72 5.26
N GLY A 202 24.21 0.92 4.02
CA GLY A 202 25.56 0.57 3.57
C GLY A 202 25.81 -0.94 3.44
N PHE A 203 24.77 -1.75 3.22
CA PHE A 203 24.87 -3.21 3.04
C PHE A 203 24.14 -3.66 1.76
N PRO A 204 24.48 -4.83 1.18
CA PRO A 204 23.81 -5.34 -0.01
C PRO A 204 22.32 -5.67 0.22
N VAL A 205 21.48 -5.42 -0.79
CA VAL A 205 20.05 -5.81 -0.77
C VAL A 205 19.85 -7.30 -0.51
N THR A 206 20.75 -8.14 -1.03
CA THR A 206 20.69 -9.59 -0.82
C THR A 206 20.92 -9.99 0.64
N GLU A 207 21.77 -9.27 1.37
CA GLU A 207 22.02 -9.47 2.81
C GLU A 207 20.78 -9.09 3.63
N TYR A 208 20.21 -7.93 3.35
CA TYR A 208 18.95 -7.48 3.97
C TYR A 208 17.82 -8.49 3.78
N VAL A 209 17.61 -8.90 2.53
CA VAL A 209 16.55 -9.84 2.16
C VAL A 209 16.74 -11.19 2.82
N ALA A 210 17.98 -11.70 2.88
CA ALA A 210 18.29 -12.95 3.56
C ALA A 210 18.01 -12.86 5.06
N THR A 211 18.37 -11.75 5.68
CA THR A 211 18.13 -11.46 7.11
C THR A 211 16.64 -11.40 7.44
N MET A 212 15.84 -10.76 6.59
CA MET A 212 14.42 -10.55 6.85
C MET A 212 13.52 -11.72 6.45
N ARG A 213 13.97 -12.61 5.56
CA ARG A 213 13.18 -13.73 5.03
C ARG A 213 12.48 -14.60 6.09
N PRO A 214 13.11 -14.98 7.23
CA PRO A 214 12.43 -15.78 8.25
C PRO A 214 11.20 -15.07 8.82
N TYR A 215 11.31 -13.76 9.05
CA TYR A 215 10.24 -12.93 9.59
C TYR A 215 9.14 -12.71 8.55
N THR A 216 9.50 -12.49 7.28
CA THR A 216 8.53 -12.41 6.17
C THR A 216 7.72 -13.67 6.08
N LEU A 217 8.37 -14.85 6.06
CA LEU A 217 7.69 -16.14 6.00
C LEU A 217 6.79 -16.38 7.21
N PHE A 218 7.26 -16.02 8.40
CA PHE A 218 6.46 -16.12 9.62
C PHE A 218 5.16 -15.32 9.54
N PHE A 219 5.23 -14.04 9.15
CA PHE A 219 4.03 -13.21 9.02
C PHE A 219 3.14 -13.60 7.84
N VAL A 220 3.70 -14.12 6.74
CA VAL A 220 2.92 -14.70 5.64
C VAL A 220 2.14 -15.93 6.12
N VAL A 221 2.77 -16.83 6.90
CA VAL A 221 2.06 -17.97 7.50
C VAL A 221 0.97 -17.48 8.45
N ALA A 222 1.24 -16.48 9.28
CA ALA A 222 0.23 -15.88 10.16
C ALA A 222 -0.96 -15.29 9.37
N ALA A 223 -0.68 -14.61 8.24
CA ALA A 223 -1.69 -14.08 7.34
C ALA A 223 -2.56 -15.17 6.70
N VAL A 224 -1.95 -16.27 6.28
CA VAL A 224 -2.67 -17.44 5.72
C VAL A 224 -3.58 -18.07 6.76
N LEU A 225 -3.07 -18.28 7.99
CA LEU A 225 -3.86 -18.83 9.08
C LEU A 225 -5.02 -17.90 9.46
N LEU A 226 -4.79 -16.58 9.45
CA LEU A 226 -5.84 -15.59 9.70
C LEU A 226 -6.98 -15.71 8.68
N ALA A 227 -6.66 -15.75 7.39
CA ALA A 227 -7.66 -15.91 6.33
C ALA A 227 -8.39 -17.27 6.43
N PHE A 228 -7.64 -18.36 6.63
CA PHE A 228 -8.19 -19.71 6.73
C PHE A 228 -9.15 -19.86 7.91
N PHE A 229 -8.74 -19.46 9.12
CA PHE A 229 -9.59 -19.58 10.30
C PHE A 229 -10.72 -18.55 10.30
N GLY A 230 -10.50 -17.36 9.74
CA GLY A 230 -11.52 -16.34 9.59
C GLY A 230 -12.69 -16.79 8.72
N THR A 231 -12.39 -17.38 7.56
CA THR A 231 -13.41 -17.93 6.66
C THR A 231 -14.08 -19.18 7.24
N LYS A 232 -13.30 -20.11 7.81
CA LYS A 232 -13.82 -21.31 8.48
C LYS A 232 -14.78 -20.98 9.63
N ARG A 233 -14.43 -20.02 10.49
CA ARG A 233 -15.24 -19.64 11.66
C ARG A 233 -16.57 -18.99 11.26
N ARG A 234 -16.59 -18.28 10.13
CA ARG A 234 -17.79 -17.59 9.64
C ARG A 234 -18.72 -18.51 8.84
N ASP A 235 -18.34 -19.78 8.64
CA ASP A 235 -19.09 -20.79 7.87
C ASP A 235 -19.53 -20.28 6.49
N ILE A 236 -18.60 -19.58 5.81
CA ILE A 236 -18.86 -18.95 4.52
C ILE A 236 -18.71 -20.00 3.43
N GLY A 237 -19.81 -20.28 2.72
CA GLY A 237 -19.78 -20.99 1.44
C GLY A 237 -19.36 -20.06 0.29
N PHE A 238 -18.96 -20.64 -0.84
CA PHE A 238 -18.65 -19.85 -2.04
C PHE A 238 -19.84 -18.94 -2.36
N LYS A 239 -19.56 -17.67 -2.69
CA LYS A 239 -20.62 -16.77 -3.15
C LYS A 239 -21.31 -17.45 -4.34
N LYS A 240 -22.64 -17.60 -4.30
CA LYS A 240 -23.39 -18.09 -5.48
C LYS A 240 -23.06 -17.14 -6.63
N ASP A 241 -22.56 -17.68 -7.75
CA ASP A 241 -22.44 -16.90 -8.98
C ASP A 241 -23.82 -16.30 -9.29
N GLU A 242 -23.87 -14.98 -9.48
CA GLU A 242 -25.09 -14.29 -9.95
C GLU A 242 -25.44 -14.71 -11.40
N SER A 243 -24.56 -15.44 -12.08
CA SER A 243 -24.86 -16.10 -13.34
C SER A 243 -24.66 -17.61 -13.24
N GLU A 244 -25.75 -18.38 -13.42
CA GLU A 244 -25.68 -19.83 -13.69
C GLU A 244 -24.79 -20.16 -14.91
N GLU A 245 -24.41 -19.15 -15.70
CA GLU A 245 -23.53 -19.18 -16.87
C GLU A 245 -22.27 -20.02 -16.65
N TYR A 246 -21.48 -19.79 -15.59
CA TYR A 246 -20.19 -20.49 -15.40
C TYR A 246 -20.34 -21.89 -14.79
N SER A 247 -21.33 -22.07 -13.91
CA SER A 247 -21.61 -23.36 -13.27
C SER A 247 -21.99 -24.45 -14.27
N ASN A 248 -22.64 -24.06 -15.36
CA ASN A 248 -23.08 -24.95 -16.43
C ASN A 248 -21.98 -25.25 -17.48
N LEU A 249 -20.83 -24.56 -17.41
CA LEU A 249 -19.72 -24.80 -18.34
C LEU A 249 -18.91 -26.04 -17.97
N SER A 250 -18.41 -26.73 -19.00
CA SER A 250 -17.49 -27.85 -18.82
C SER A 250 -16.16 -27.38 -18.22
N SER A 251 -15.49 -28.22 -17.43
CA SER A 251 -14.20 -27.87 -16.84
C SER A 251 -13.15 -27.52 -17.90
N GLY A 252 -13.22 -28.11 -19.10
CA GLY A 252 -12.35 -27.76 -20.23
C GLY A 252 -12.59 -26.35 -20.74
N LYS A 253 -13.85 -25.93 -20.89
CA LYS A 253 -14.16 -24.55 -21.33
C LYS A 253 -13.78 -23.53 -20.27
N LEU A 254 -14.03 -23.83 -18.99
CA LEU A 254 -13.58 -23.00 -17.87
C LEU A 254 -12.05 -22.87 -17.86
N PHE A 255 -11.31 -23.96 -18.05
CA PHE A 255 -9.85 -23.93 -18.09
C PHE A 255 -9.32 -23.01 -19.19
N VAL A 256 -9.89 -23.09 -20.40
CA VAL A 256 -9.53 -22.17 -21.49
C VAL A 256 -9.77 -20.71 -21.09
N MET A 257 -10.94 -20.41 -20.51
CA MET A 257 -11.25 -19.04 -20.04
C MET A 257 -10.33 -18.57 -18.90
N THR A 258 -9.68 -19.50 -18.20
CA THR A 258 -8.74 -19.22 -17.10
C THR A 258 -7.33 -18.85 -17.61
N LEU A 259 -6.99 -19.20 -18.86
CA LEU A 259 -5.65 -19.00 -19.42
C LEU A 259 -5.14 -17.56 -19.35
N PRO A 260 -5.93 -16.50 -19.62
CA PRO A 260 -5.46 -15.13 -19.48
C PRO A 260 -5.06 -14.80 -18.03
N ALA A 261 -5.82 -15.28 -17.05
CA ALA A 261 -5.53 -15.07 -15.63
C ALA A 261 -4.26 -15.83 -15.20
N ILE A 262 -4.13 -17.11 -15.62
CA ILE A 262 -2.94 -17.93 -15.34
C ILE A 262 -1.70 -17.30 -15.95
N PHE A 263 -1.77 -16.87 -17.22
CA PHE A 263 -0.66 -16.24 -17.89
C PHE A 263 -0.27 -14.93 -17.22
N LEU A 264 -1.23 -14.03 -16.96
CA LEU A 264 -0.96 -12.74 -16.29
C LEU A 264 -0.31 -12.96 -14.93
N LEU A 265 -0.88 -13.82 -14.09
CA LEU A 265 -0.32 -14.14 -12.77
C LEU A 265 1.08 -14.73 -12.90
N SER A 266 1.29 -15.68 -13.81
CA SER A 266 2.59 -16.30 -14.03
C SER A 266 3.63 -15.30 -14.54
N ALA A 267 3.25 -14.39 -15.45
CA ALA A 267 4.13 -13.37 -15.99
C ALA A 267 4.52 -12.33 -14.93
N VAL A 268 3.60 -11.92 -14.07
CA VAL A 268 3.88 -10.97 -12.98
C VAL A 268 4.74 -11.60 -11.89
N ILE A 269 4.53 -12.89 -11.59
CA ILE A 269 5.24 -13.64 -10.56
C ILE A 269 6.63 -14.07 -11.05
N PHE A 270 6.70 -14.82 -12.16
CA PHE A 270 7.93 -15.43 -12.64
C PHE A 270 8.68 -14.60 -13.69
N GLY A 271 8.07 -13.54 -14.23
CA GLY A 271 8.68 -12.69 -15.26
C GLY A 271 10.07 -12.15 -14.89
N PRO A 272 10.25 -11.54 -13.69
CA PRO A 272 11.55 -11.05 -13.25
C PRO A 272 12.62 -12.15 -13.26
N LEU A 273 12.30 -13.34 -12.72
CA LEU A 273 13.21 -14.48 -12.67
C LEU A 273 13.61 -14.97 -14.07
N LEU A 274 12.64 -15.05 -14.98
CA LEU A 274 12.89 -15.48 -16.36
C LEU A 274 13.77 -14.48 -17.10
N ASN A 275 13.56 -13.17 -16.88
CA ASN A 275 14.38 -12.14 -17.50
C ASN A 275 15.82 -12.19 -17.00
N ASP A 276 16.02 -12.42 -15.69
CA ASP A 276 17.35 -12.53 -15.08
C ASP A 276 18.11 -13.76 -15.60
N VAL A 277 17.45 -14.92 -15.69
CA VAL A 277 18.07 -16.17 -16.19
C VAL A 277 18.39 -16.10 -17.67
N THR A 278 17.54 -15.46 -18.47
CA THR A 278 17.75 -15.36 -19.93
C THR A 278 18.63 -14.19 -20.33
N GLY A 279 18.88 -13.24 -19.43
CA GLY A 279 19.57 -11.98 -19.74
C GLY A 279 18.80 -11.09 -20.71
N MET A 280 17.55 -11.40 -21.00
CA MET A 280 16.70 -10.69 -21.95
C MET A 280 15.44 -10.20 -21.23
N ASN A 281 15.06 -8.93 -21.45
CA ASN A 281 13.85 -8.33 -20.85
C ASN A 281 12.58 -8.73 -21.62
N LEU A 282 12.34 -10.05 -21.73
CA LEU A 282 11.29 -10.65 -22.55
C LEU A 282 9.91 -10.57 -21.89
N ILE A 283 9.82 -10.85 -20.59
CA ILE A 283 8.57 -10.79 -19.82
C ILE A 283 8.50 -9.45 -19.11
N ASN A 284 8.18 -8.42 -19.90
CA ASN A 284 8.03 -7.04 -19.42
C ASN A 284 6.57 -6.60 -19.49
N PRO A 285 6.21 -5.45 -18.88
CA PRO A 285 4.85 -4.92 -18.88
C PRO A 285 4.15 -4.86 -20.22
N LEU A 286 4.85 -4.47 -21.27
CA LEU A 286 4.28 -4.41 -22.61
C LEU A 286 3.95 -5.82 -23.12
N VAL A 287 4.90 -6.75 -23.02
CA VAL A 287 4.78 -8.09 -23.58
C VAL A 287 3.66 -8.88 -22.91
N TYR A 288 3.63 -8.94 -21.57
CA TYR A 288 2.55 -9.67 -20.90
C TYR A 288 1.21 -8.98 -21.06
N THR A 289 1.16 -7.65 -21.22
CA THR A 289 -0.08 -6.94 -21.53
C THR A 289 -0.63 -7.42 -22.87
N VAL A 290 0.17 -7.32 -23.94
CA VAL A 290 -0.25 -7.71 -25.30
C VAL A 290 -0.70 -9.18 -25.33
N ILE A 291 0.08 -10.08 -24.75
CA ILE A 291 -0.26 -11.52 -24.73
C ILE A 291 -1.54 -11.74 -23.91
N THR A 292 -1.71 -11.10 -22.77
CA THR A 292 -2.92 -11.26 -21.96
C THR A 292 -4.16 -10.77 -22.70
N LEU A 293 -4.10 -9.61 -23.36
CA LEU A 293 -5.23 -9.09 -24.14
C LEU A 293 -5.56 -10.01 -25.33
N LEU A 294 -4.55 -10.56 -26.02
CA LEU A 294 -4.77 -11.54 -27.07
C LEU A 294 -5.41 -12.82 -26.53
N LEU A 295 -4.95 -13.32 -25.38
CA LEU A 295 -5.55 -14.47 -24.71
C LEU A 295 -6.99 -14.18 -24.30
N ILE A 296 -7.32 -12.97 -23.84
CA ILE A 296 -8.71 -12.59 -23.55
C ILE A 296 -9.57 -12.75 -24.81
N VAL A 297 -9.14 -12.17 -25.93
CA VAL A 297 -9.89 -12.23 -27.20
C VAL A 297 -10.06 -13.66 -27.71
N VAL A 298 -9.04 -14.51 -27.55
CA VAL A 298 -9.06 -15.90 -28.04
C VAL A 298 -9.83 -16.84 -27.09
N CYS A 299 -9.70 -16.65 -25.78
CA CYS A 299 -10.17 -17.62 -24.79
C CYS A 299 -11.53 -17.27 -24.19
N THR A 300 -12.01 -16.03 -24.32
CA THR A 300 -13.26 -15.54 -23.71
C THR A 300 -14.28 -15.10 -24.78
N LYS A 301 -15.41 -14.54 -24.34
CA LYS A 301 -16.44 -13.98 -25.23
C LYS A 301 -16.13 -12.55 -25.69
N PHE A 302 -15.09 -11.92 -25.16
CA PHE A 302 -14.75 -10.54 -25.46
C PHE A 302 -14.08 -10.41 -26.83
N ASN A 303 -14.42 -9.35 -27.56
CA ASN A 303 -13.68 -8.92 -28.75
C ASN A 303 -12.60 -7.87 -28.41
N PHE A 304 -11.85 -7.41 -29.41
CA PHE A 304 -10.77 -6.43 -29.20
C PHE A 304 -11.25 -5.11 -28.57
N ASN A 305 -12.43 -4.61 -28.95
CA ASN A 305 -12.97 -3.36 -28.42
C ASN A 305 -13.38 -3.52 -26.96
N GLU A 306 -14.12 -4.58 -26.64
CA GLU A 306 -14.55 -4.88 -25.26
C GLU A 306 -13.34 -5.12 -24.35
N THR A 307 -12.30 -5.78 -24.87
CA THR A 307 -11.04 -6.01 -24.17
C THR A 307 -10.30 -4.71 -23.88
N GLY A 308 -10.22 -3.82 -24.88
CA GLY A 308 -9.62 -2.49 -24.72
C GLY A 308 -10.39 -1.61 -23.74
N GLU A 309 -11.72 -1.56 -23.84
CA GLU A 309 -12.58 -0.78 -22.95
C GLU A 309 -12.44 -1.26 -21.49
N ALA A 310 -12.47 -2.58 -21.28
CA ALA A 310 -12.27 -3.15 -19.96
C ALA A 310 -10.89 -2.83 -19.36
N MET A 311 -9.85 -2.73 -20.20
CA MET A 311 -8.52 -2.31 -19.78
C MET A 311 -8.49 -0.83 -19.36
N ILE A 312 -9.11 0.07 -20.14
CA ILE A 312 -9.17 1.50 -19.86
C ILE A 312 -9.98 1.80 -18.58
N ASP A 313 -11.05 1.05 -18.34
CA ASP A 313 -11.82 1.18 -17.10
C ASP A 313 -10.95 0.85 -15.86
N GLY A 314 -10.13 -0.19 -15.97
CA GLY A 314 -9.21 -0.61 -14.91
C GLY A 314 -8.09 0.40 -14.63
N SER A 315 -7.60 1.09 -15.66
CA SER A 315 -6.56 2.11 -15.51
C SER A 315 -7.12 3.40 -14.89
N SER A 316 -8.33 3.80 -15.27
CA SER A 316 -8.97 5.04 -14.80
C SER A 316 -9.12 5.08 -13.28
N TYR A 317 -9.51 3.95 -12.68
CA TYR A 317 -9.64 3.84 -11.22
C TYR A 317 -8.30 4.09 -10.52
N ILE A 318 -7.24 3.34 -10.89
CA ILE A 318 -5.95 3.43 -10.21
C ILE A 318 -5.23 4.75 -10.47
N LEU A 319 -5.33 5.30 -11.69
CA LEU A 319 -4.80 6.62 -12.03
C LEU A 319 -5.39 7.70 -11.14
N THR A 320 -6.72 7.68 -10.94
CA THR A 320 -7.41 8.63 -10.06
C THR A 320 -6.92 8.51 -8.62
N ARG A 321 -6.68 7.29 -8.12
CA ARG A 321 -6.14 7.07 -6.76
C ARG A 321 -4.70 7.51 -6.63
N LEU A 322 -3.83 7.19 -7.58
CA LEU A 322 -2.43 7.64 -7.58
C LEU A 322 -2.31 9.16 -7.66
N PHE A 323 -3.18 9.81 -8.45
CA PHE A 323 -3.28 11.26 -8.50
C PHE A 323 -3.71 11.85 -7.15
N GLN A 324 -4.74 11.30 -6.51
CA GLN A 324 -5.17 11.71 -5.17
C GLN A 324 -4.06 11.54 -4.12
N VAL A 325 -3.34 10.41 -4.17
CA VAL A 325 -2.19 10.13 -3.30
C VAL A 325 -1.06 11.12 -3.56
N GLY A 326 -0.78 11.46 -4.82
CA GLY A 326 0.24 12.46 -5.19
C GLY A 326 -0.06 13.85 -4.61
N ILE A 327 -1.32 14.30 -4.71
CA ILE A 327 -1.75 15.56 -4.07
C ILE A 327 -1.60 15.49 -2.55
N PHE A 328 -2.00 14.37 -1.94
CA PHE A 328 -1.86 14.18 -0.50
C PHE A 328 -0.38 14.21 -0.05
N LEU A 329 0.48 13.55 -0.82
CA LEU A 329 1.91 13.45 -0.55
C LEU A 329 2.58 14.83 -0.56
N THR A 330 2.15 15.75 -1.43
CA THR A 330 2.59 17.15 -1.38
C THR A 330 2.47 17.74 0.02
N PHE A 331 1.31 17.59 0.65
CA PHE A 331 1.08 18.14 1.99
C PHE A 331 1.81 17.36 3.07
N ILE A 332 1.97 16.04 2.91
CA ILE A 332 2.78 15.24 3.84
C ILE A 332 4.25 15.64 3.78
N ASN A 333 4.79 15.94 2.60
CA ASN A 333 6.18 16.38 2.45
C ASN A 333 6.39 17.76 3.08
N ILE A 334 5.42 18.66 2.96
CA ILE A 334 5.40 19.94 3.69
C ILE A 334 5.36 19.70 5.21
N VAL A 335 4.52 18.77 5.68
CA VAL A 335 4.47 18.39 7.11
C VAL A 335 5.81 17.79 7.56
N ALA A 336 6.49 17.02 6.72
CA ALA A 336 7.80 16.45 7.03
C ALA A 336 8.85 17.54 7.31
N GLN A 337 8.79 18.68 6.60
CA GLN A 337 9.70 19.81 6.81
C GLN A 337 9.56 20.49 8.18
N THR A 338 8.49 20.22 8.93
CA THR A 338 8.37 20.65 10.34
C THR A 338 9.31 19.89 11.29
N GLY A 339 9.97 18.84 10.80
CA GLY A 339 10.79 17.93 11.61
C GLY A 339 9.98 16.96 12.46
N VAL A 340 8.66 16.85 12.24
CA VAL A 340 7.78 15.98 13.04
C VAL A 340 8.18 14.50 12.99
N PHE A 341 8.61 13.99 11.82
CA PHE A 341 9.01 12.60 11.69
C PHE A 341 10.37 12.34 12.35
N THR A 342 11.30 13.31 12.26
CA THR A 342 12.56 13.29 13.02
C THR A 342 12.31 13.36 14.52
N LEU A 343 11.36 14.18 14.98
CA LEU A 343 10.95 14.25 16.39
C LEU A 343 10.44 12.91 16.90
N ILE A 344 9.54 12.26 16.16
CA ILE A 344 9.01 10.94 16.53
C ILE A 344 10.14 9.90 16.52
N ALA A 345 11.02 9.93 15.52
CA ALA A 345 12.16 9.04 15.44
C ALA A 345 13.18 9.27 16.58
N ASN A 346 13.38 10.51 17.03
CA ASN A 346 14.30 10.86 18.12
C ASN A 346 13.84 10.40 19.49
N VAL A 347 12.56 10.04 19.67
CA VAL A 347 12.10 9.33 20.87
C VAL A 347 12.90 8.03 21.05
N THR A 348 13.32 7.41 19.95
CA THR A 348 14.18 6.22 19.95
C THR A 348 15.52 6.49 20.61
N GLN A 349 16.14 7.66 20.38
CA GLN A 349 17.45 8.00 20.98
C GLN A 349 17.38 8.16 22.50
N GLN A 350 16.19 8.44 23.05
CA GLN A 350 15.97 8.59 24.49
C GLN A 350 15.57 7.27 25.17
N ALA A 351 15.35 6.21 24.38
CA ALA A 351 14.99 4.91 24.91
C ALA A 351 16.24 4.22 25.49
N PRO A 352 16.11 3.49 26.62
CA PRO A 352 17.16 2.62 27.11
C PRO A 352 17.57 1.59 26.05
N ASP A 353 18.86 1.25 25.99
CA ASP A 353 19.43 0.33 24.99
C ASP A 353 18.65 -1.00 24.87
N VAL A 354 18.13 -1.51 25.99
CA VAL A 354 17.37 -2.78 26.05
C VAL A 354 16.05 -2.72 25.27
N ILE A 355 15.46 -1.55 25.07
CA ILE A 355 14.17 -1.38 24.38
C ILE A 355 14.24 -0.44 23.17
N VAL A 356 15.44 -0.03 22.77
CA VAL A 356 15.66 0.96 21.71
C VAL A 356 15.08 0.49 20.38
N VAL A 357 15.25 -0.79 20.02
CA VAL A 357 14.73 -1.34 18.76
C VAL A 357 13.19 -1.46 18.78
N PRO A 358 12.54 -2.04 19.82
CA PRO A 358 11.08 -2.00 19.95
C PRO A 358 10.48 -0.59 19.88
N VAL A 359 11.13 0.40 20.50
CA VAL A 359 10.67 1.80 20.42
C VAL A 359 10.78 2.33 19.00
N ALA A 360 11.86 2.03 18.29
CA ALA A 360 12.01 2.40 16.87
C ALA A 360 10.93 1.76 15.99
N VAL A 361 10.62 0.48 16.22
CA VAL A 361 9.57 -0.24 15.48
C VAL A 361 8.20 0.39 15.75
N LEU A 362 7.91 0.74 17.01
CA LEU A 362 6.69 1.45 17.37
C LEU A 362 6.61 2.82 16.69
N ALA A 363 7.70 3.58 16.69
CA ALA A 363 7.79 4.85 15.98
C ALA A 363 7.50 4.66 14.47
N GLY A 364 8.10 3.65 13.84
CA GLY A 364 7.83 3.29 12.45
C GLY A 364 6.34 3.00 12.18
N ILE A 365 5.71 2.19 13.04
CA ILE A 365 4.26 1.91 12.95
C ILE A 365 3.44 3.20 13.05
N LEU A 366 3.73 4.03 14.05
CA LEU A 366 2.99 5.26 14.31
C LEU A 366 3.13 6.28 13.17
N ILE A 367 4.28 6.34 12.50
CA ILE A 367 4.48 7.19 11.33
C ILE A 367 3.78 6.60 10.09
N GLY A 368 3.81 5.28 9.93
CA GLY A 368 3.15 4.59 8.81
C GLY A 368 1.63 4.82 8.75
N ILE A 369 0.95 5.04 9.88
CA ILE A 369 -0.50 5.26 9.91
C ILE A 369 -0.92 6.56 9.18
N PRO A 370 -0.44 7.76 9.55
CA PRO A 370 -0.78 9.00 8.87
C PRO A 370 -0.08 9.18 7.52
N ALA A 371 1.17 8.71 7.40
CA ALA A 371 2.05 9.07 6.29
C ALA A 371 2.30 7.92 5.29
N GLY A 372 1.73 6.74 5.54
CA GLY A 372 1.96 5.53 4.74
C GLY A 372 1.30 5.52 3.36
N ALA A 373 1.12 6.68 2.71
CA ALA A 373 0.65 6.75 1.33
C ALA A 373 1.60 5.99 0.40
N TYR A 374 2.90 6.18 0.63
CA TYR A 374 3.99 5.47 -0.05
C TYR A 374 5.14 5.22 0.92
N VAL A 375 5.37 3.95 1.29
CA VAL A 375 6.28 3.58 2.40
C VAL A 375 7.74 3.92 2.07
N GLY A 376 8.20 3.66 0.84
CA GLY A 376 9.54 4.06 0.40
C GLY A 376 9.91 5.51 0.70
N SER A 377 9.02 6.47 0.43
CA SER A 377 9.26 7.90 0.72
C SER A 377 9.30 8.23 2.21
N ILE A 378 8.60 7.46 3.05
CA ILE A 378 8.64 7.65 4.50
C ILE A 378 9.91 7.07 5.11
N LEU A 379 10.42 5.98 4.54
CA LEU A 379 11.67 5.38 5.00
C LEU A 379 12.86 6.32 4.82
N THR A 380 12.92 7.11 3.74
CA THR A 380 14.02 8.09 3.55
C THR A 380 14.06 9.16 4.65
N LEU A 381 12.94 9.42 5.32
CA LEU A 381 12.85 10.38 6.43
C LEU A 381 13.23 9.77 7.78
N ILE A 382 12.96 8.48 8.00
CA ILE A 382 13.14 7.83 9.30
C ILE A 382 14.49 7.12 9.39
N LEU A 383 14.93 6.48 8.29
CA LEU A 383 16.11 5.61 8.30
C LEU A 383 17.40 6.29 8.73
N PRO A 384 17.70 7.57 8.39
CA PRO A 384 18.90 8.24 8.89
C PRO A 384 19.03 8.22 10.42
N VAL A 385 17.91 8.28 11.15
CA VAL A 385 17.91 8.26 12.63
C VAL A 385 18.27 6.88 13.17
N VAL A 386 17.70 5.81 12.62
CA VAL A 386 18.03 4.44 13.05
C VAL A 386 19.43 4.00 12.61
N ILE A 387 19.92 4.52 11.49
CA ILE A 387 21.31 4.30 11.06
C ILE A 387 22.29 5.03 11.98
N ALA A 388 21.98 6.27 12.40
CA ALA A 388 22.80 6.99 13.38
C ALA A 388 22.89 6.29 14.74
N LEU A 389 21.88 5.46 15.07
CA LEU A 389 21.88 4.59 16.25
C LEU A 389 22.67 3.28 16.06
N ASN A 390 23.35 3.08 14.92
CA ASN A 390 24.12 1.89 14.57
C ASN A 390 23.32 0.59 14.65
N PHE A 391 22.05 0.64 14.24
CA PHE A 391 21.19 -0.54 14.22
C PHE A 391 21.69 -1.60 13.24
N SER A 392 21.53 -2.88 13.61
CA SER A 392 21.83 -4.00 12.73
C SER A 392 20.85 -4.06 11.54
N PRO A 393 21.18 -4.76 10.44
CA PRO A 393 20.26 -4.95 9.31
C PRO A 393 18.91 -5.55 9.74
N LEU A 394 18.92 -6.42 10.76
CA LEU A 394 17.70 -6.97 11.35
C LEU A 394 16.87 -5.89 12.04
N ALA A 395 17.47 -5.09 12.93
CA ALA A 395 16.77 -4.03 13.63
C ALA A 395 16.18 -3.00 12.65
N ILE A 396 16.95 -2.60 11.63
CA ILE A 396 16.47 -1.71 10.57
C ILE A 396 15.29 -2.35 9.83
N GLY A 397 15.39 -3.62 9.44
CA GLY A 397 14.31 -4.30 8.74
C GLY A 397 13.03 -4.51 9.54
N LEU A 398 13.14 -4.71 10.86
CA LEU A 398 11.97 -4.75 11.74
C LEU A 398 11.29 -3.38 11.82
N VAL A 399 12.07 -2.28 11.82
CA VAL A 399 11.52 -0.91 11.73
C VAL A 399 10.82 -0.70 10.39
N THR A 400 11.43 -1.13 9.29
CA THR A 400 10.85 -1.07 7.94
C THR A 400 9.54 -1.86 7.85
N MET A 401 9.50 -3.08 8.38
CA MET A 401 8.24 -3.84 8.52
C MET A 401 7.22 -3.08 9.37
N GLY A 402 7.65 -2.44 10.45
CA GLY A 402 6.79 -1.62 11.31
C GLY A 402 6.09 -0.51 10.53
N VAL A 403 6.84 0.24 9.70
CA VAL A 403 6.27 1.25 8.80
C VAL A 403 5.27 0.62 7.83
N GLY A 404 5.61 -0.53 7.23
CA GLY A 404 4.73 -1.25 6.32
C GLY A 404 3.43 -1.74 6.96
N LEU A 405 3.47 -2.23 8.20
CA LEU A 405 2.29 -2.61 8.97
C LEU A 405 1.45 -1.37 9.33
N GLY A 406 2.09 -0.29 9.79
CA GLY A 406 1.43 1.00 10.04
C GLY A 406 0.67 1.50 8.82
N SER A 407 1.27 1.37 7.63
CA SER A 407 0.66 1.82 6.38
C SER A 407 -0.60 1.04 5.98
N GLN A 408 -0.79 -0.20 6.46
CA GLN A 408 -2.03 -0.96 6.21
C GLN A 408 -3.20 -0.49 7.08
N MET A 409 -2.97 0.44 8.00
CA MET A 409 -4.01 1.14 8.76
C MET A 409 -4.22 2.57 8.26
N SER A 410 -3.62 2.91 7.11
CA SER A 410 -3.69 4.24 6.52
C SER A 410 -4.74 4.33 5.42
N PHE A 411 -5.56 5.38 5.46
CA PHE A 411 -6.54 5.70 4.42
C PHE A 411 -5.91 6.10 3.08
N VAL A 412 -4.64 6.47 3.09
CA VAL A 412 -3.96 7.02 1.93
C VAL A 412 -3.06 5.99 1.23
N ASN A 413 -2.89 4.80 1.82
CA ASN A 413 -2.03 3.76 1.27
C ASN A 413 -2.62 3.13 0.01
N ILE A 414 -1.77 2.96 -1.02
CA ILE A 414 -2.16 2.38 -2.31
C ILE A 414 -2.72 0.94 -2.20
N THR A 415 -2.24 0.14 -1.25
CA THR A 415 -2.74 -1.22 -1.02
C THR A 415 -4.15 -1.18 -0.44
N MET A 416 -4.43 -0.25 0.49
CA MET A 416 -5.78 -0.08 1.04
C MET A 416 -6.77 0.38 -0.01
N GLN A 417 -6.34 1.29 -0.90
CA GLN A 417 -7.14 1.73 -2.05
C GLN A 417 -7.41 0.57 -3.02
N ALA A 418 -6.40 -0.26 -3.31
CA ALA A 418 -6.54 -1.43 -4.18
C ALA A 418 -7.48 -2.49 -3.58
N LEU A 419 -7.36 -2.78 -2.28
CA LEU A 419 -8.25 -3.72 -1.58
C LEU A 419 -9.69 -3.18 -1.53
N SER A 420 -9.87 -1.89 -1.23
CA SER A 420 -11.18 -1.22 -1.26
C SER A 420 -11.84 -1.35 -2.63
N SER A 421 -11.08 -1.13 -3.70
CA SER A 421 -11.53 -1.32 -5.08
C SER A 421 -11.93 -2.77 -5.37
N GLY A 422 -11.02 -3.71 -5.12
CA GLY A 422 -11.21 -5.11 -5.50
C GLY A 422 -12.32 -5.80 -4.72
N PHE A 423 -12.50 -5.45 -3.44
CA PHE A 423 -13.61 -5.94 -2.63
C PHE A 423 -14.88 -5.10 -2.74
N GLN A 424 -14.85 -3.99 -3.49
CA GLN A 424 -15.98 -3.08 -3.69
C GLN A 424 -16.61 -2.59 -2.38
N VAL A 425 -15.77 -2.32 -1.37
CA VAL A 425 -16.20 -1.80 -0.06
C VAL A 425 -15.52 -0.46 0.23
N PRO A 426 -16.17 0.44 0.97
CA PRO A 426 -15.55 1.69 1.38
C PRO A 426 -14.19 1.45 2.07
N ILE A 427 -13.19 2.28 1.74
CA ILE A 427 -11.85 2.17 2.35
C ILE A 427 -11.88 2.23 3.89
N LEU A 428 -12.85 2.95 4.45
CA LEU A 428 -13.06 3.00 5.89
C LEU A 428 -13.27 1.62 6.51
N ASP A 429 -13.98 0.73 5.81
CA ASP A 429 -14.29 -0.60 6.30
C ASP A 429 -13.06 -1.51 6.21
N ILE A 430 -12.24 -1.33 5.17
CA ILE A 430 -10.91 -1.97 5.05
C ILE A 430 -10.03 -1.54 6.22
N VAL A 431 -9.82 -0.24 6.41
CA VAL A 431 -8.91 0.30 7.43
C VAL A 431 -9.38 -0.08 8.84
N LYS A 432 -10.68 0.07 9.16
CA LYS A 432 -11.21 -0.35 10.47
C LYS A 432 -11.07 -1.84 10.72
N GLY A 433 -11.30 -2.67 9.70
CA GLY A 433 -11.07 -4.11 9.78
C GLY A 433 -9.61 -4.44 10.06
N ASN A 434 -8.70 -3.71 9.41
CA ASN A 434 -7.26 -3.88 9.56
C ASN A 434 -6.74 -3.44 10.93
N VAL A 435 -7.26 -2.37 11.54
CA VAL A 435 -6.79 -1.89 12.86
C VAL A 435 -6.69 -3.02 13.89
N LYS A 436 -7.69 -3.91 13.93
CA LYS A 436 -7.67 -5.05 14.85
C LYS A 436 -6.54 -6.05 14.54
N TRP A 437 -6.48 -6.55 13.31
CA TRP A 437 -5.62 -7.68 12.96
C TRP A 437 -4.18 -7.26 12.65
N ILE A 438 -4.01 -6.13 11.96
CA ILE A 438 -2.72 -5.51 11.73
C ILE A 438 -2.17 -4.98 13.05
N GLY A 439 -3.00 -4.37 13.92
CA GLY A 439 -2.58 -3.96 15.26
C GLY A 439 -2.04 -5.13 16.11
N LEU A 440 -2.70 -6.29 16.07
CA LEU A 440 -2.19 -7.51 16.72
C LEU A 440 -0.86 -7.98 16.10
N SER A 441 -0.73 -7.88 14.78
CA SER A 441 0.52 -8.22 14.07
C SER A 441 1.65 -7.24 14.41
N SER A 442 1.33 -5.96 14.60
CA SER A 442 2.25 -4.93 15.08
C SER A 442 2.73 -5.22 16.50
N VAL A 443 1.84 -5.65 17.41
CA VAL A 443 2.24 -6.08 18.76
C VAL A 443 3.17 -7.29 18.68
N LEU A 444 2.86 -8.26 17.82
CA LEU A 444 3.72 -9.42 17.60
C LEU A 444 5.10 -9.01 17.06
N LEU A 445 5.15 -8.05 16.14
CA LEU A 445 6.40 -7.49 15.62
C LEU A 445 7.21 -6.81 16.72
N LEU A 446 6.56 -6.07 17.63
CA LEU A 446 7.24 -5.46 18.79
C LEU A 446 7.83 -6.51 19.73
N VAL A 447 7.11 -7.62 19.96
CA VAL A 447 7.63 -8.74 20.76
C VAL A 447 8.82 -9.39 20.07
N ILE A 448 8.76 -9.60 18.75
CA ILE A 448 9.89 -10.11 17.96
C ILE A 448 11.09 -9.16 18.07
N ALA A 449 10.85 -7.85 17.92
CA ALA A 449 11.88 -6.82 18.04
C ALA A 449 12.51 -6.74 19.42
N PHE A 450 11.80 -7.09 20.49
CA PHE A 450 12.35 -7.12 21.84
C PHE A 450 13.20 -8.36 22.13
N ILE A 451 12.89 -9.48 21.48
CA ILE A 451 13.55 -10.77 21.74
C ILE A 451 14.78 -10.97 20.86
N PHE A 452 14.71 -10.53 19.59
CA PHE A 452 15.68 -10.90 18.56
C PHE A 452 16.55 -9.76 18.05
N ALA A 453 16.26 -8.52 18.44
CA ALA A 453 17.00 -7.33 18.05
C ALA A 453 17.27 -6.46 19.28
#